data_AF-A0A962B2H5-F1
#
_entry.id   AF-A0A962B2H5-F1
#
_cell.length_a   1.000
_cell.length_b   1.000
_cell.length_c   1.000
_cell.angle_alpha   90.00
_cell.angle_beta   90.00
_cell.angle_gamma   90.00
#
_symmetry.space_group_name_H-M   'P 1'
#
loop_
_entity.id
_entity.type
_entity.pdbx_description
1 polymer ?
#
loop_
_entity_poly.entity_id
_entity_poly.type
_entity_poly.pdbx_seq_one_letter_code
_entity_poly.pdbx_strand_id
1 'polypeptide(L)'
;TRAGTWRDFLGHGVQPSLGQMKFFARAITPPGRPRRYDTRFFCIEASAIVHRIDDSDGELVELHWLSLDEARQGFDLPPITRVILEDLADRLSDGRLRQDDRPIPFYHHKNGIFRRDVL
;
A
#
# COMPACT_ATOMS: atom_id res chain seq x y z
N THR A 1 14.10 -21.01 5.33
CA THR A 1 14.68 -19.64 5.37
C THR A 1 15.27 -19.39 6.76
N ARG A 2 16.42 -18.72 6.89
CA ARG A 2 17.12 -18.54 8.19
C ARG A 2 16.68 -17.30 8.98
N ALA A 3 15.75 -16.50 8.46
CA ALA A 3 15.23 -15.32 9.15
C ALA A 3 14.08 -15.73 10.08
N GLY A 4 14.24 -15.48 11.39
CA GLY A 4 13.26 -15.85 12.41
C GLY A 4 11.85 -15.31 12.17
N THR A 5 11.74 -14.17 11.49
CA THR A 5 10.47 -13.53 11.11
C THR A 5 9.60 -14.35 10.15
N TRP A 6 10.20 -15.27 9.38
CA TRP A 6 9.45 -16.14 8.47
C TRP A 6 8.94 -17.42 9.14
N ARG A 7 9.39 -17.71 10.36
CA ARG A 7 9.05 -18.98 11.02
C ARG A 7 7.55 -19.09 11.27
N ASP A 8 6.94 -18.06 11.82
CA ASP A 8 5.51 -18.07 12.16
C ASP A 8 4.67 -18.14 10.88
N PHE A 9 4.99 -17.30 9.89
CA PHE A 9 4.36 -17.33 8.57
C PHE A 9 4.39 -18.73 7.92
N LEU A 10 5.58 -19.37 7.88
CA LEU A 10 5.73 -20.71 7.31
C LEU A 10 5.09 -21.81 8.19
N GLY A 11 4.99 -21.58 9.50
CA GLY A 11 4.33 -22.48 10.44
C GLY A 11 2.84 -22.67 10.15
N HIS A 12 2.21 -21.71 9.48
CA HIS A 12 0.83 -21.82 9.01
C HIS A 12 0.67 -22.62 7.70
N GLY A 13 1.75 -23.19 7.13
CA GLY A 13 1.69 -24.01 5.92
C GLY A 13 1.43 -23.21 4.63
N VAL A 14 1.62 -21.89 4.69
CA VAL A 14 1.41 -20.97 3.56
C VAL A 14 2.75 -20.50 2.96
N GLN A 15 2.71 -20.02 1.72
CA GLN A 15 3.85 -19.41 1.04
C GLN A 15 3.46 -18.03 0.48
N PRO A 16 4.38 -17.06 0.41
CA PRO A 16 4.06 -15.76 -0.16
C PRO A 16 3.75 -15.89 -1.66
N SER A 17 2.70 -15.21 -2.12
CA SER A 17 2.31 -15.16 -3.53
C SER A 17 2.26 -13.72 -4.01
N LEU A 18 3.11 -13.39 -4.99
CA LEU A 18 3.11 -12.07 -5.63
C LEU A 18 2.13 -11.98 -6.80
N GLY A 19 1.65 -13.11 -7.34
CA GLY A 19 0.89 -13.15 -8.60
C GLY A 19 -0.46 -12.42 -8.54
N GLN A 20 -1.02 -12.25 -7.34
CA GLN A 20 -2.28 -11.54 -7.13
C GLN A 20 -2.07 -10.09 -6.66
N MET A 21 -0.84 -9.70 -6.32
CA MET A 21 -0.52 -8.33 -5.91
C MET A 21 -0.36 -7.45 -7.15
N LYS A 22 -0.95 -6.27 -7.12
CA LYS A 22 -0.84 -5.26 -8.16
C LYS A 22 0.07 -4.14 -7.70
N PHE A 23 1.17 -3.90 -8.43
CA PHE A 23 2.05 -2.77 -8.14
C PHE A 23 1.30 -1.48 -8.51
N PHE A 24 0.91 -0.73 -7.50
CA PHE A 24 -0.08 0.33 -7.64
C PHE A 24 0.56 1.69 -7.87
N ALA A 25 1.59 2.04 -7.09
CA ALA A 25 2.26 3.32 -7.15
C ALA A 25 3.65 3.25 -6.47
N ARG A 26 4.48 4.24 -6.76
CA ARG A 26 5.73 4.49 -6.03
C ARG A 26 5.74 5.90 -5.48
N ALA A 27 6.26 6.10 -4.28
CA ALA A 27 6.44 7.43 -3.71
C ALA A 27 7.77 7.56 -2.98
N ILE A 28 8.50 8.64 -3.24
CA ILE A 28 9.74 8.97 -2.53
C ILE A 28 9.50 10.18 -1.63
N THR A 29 9.83 10.03 -0.34
CA THR A 29 9.76 11.14 0.61
C THR A 29 10.66 12.31 0.14
N PRO A 30 10.17 13.56 0.20
CA PRO A 30 10.95 14.74 -0.18
C PRO A 30 12.34 14.80 0.48
N PRO A 31 13.33 15.44 -0.18
CA PRO A 31 14.62 15.76 0.44
C PRO A 31 14.45 16.61 1.70
N GLY A 32 15.40 16.54 2.62
CA GLY A 32 15.42 17.38 3.84
C GLY A 32 14.60 16.84 5.02
N ARG A 33 13.87 15.73 4.86
CA ARG A 33 13.28 15.01 5.99
C ARG A 33 14.33 14.13 6.68
N PRO A 34 14.36 14.06 8.03
CA PRO A 34 15.33 13.24 8.77
C PRO A 34 15.18 11.74 8.50
N ARG A 35 13.98 11.31 8.11
CA ARG A 35 13.68 9.95 7.63
C ARG A 35 13.07 10.04 6.23
N ARG A 36 13.55 9.19 5.33
CA ARG A 36 13.10 9.13 3.94
C ARG A 36 12.83 7.69 3.55
N TYR A 37 11.77 7.51 2.79
CA TYR A 37 11.33 6.22 2.29
C TYR A 37 11.20 6.28 0.77
N ASP A 38 11.52 5.15 0.13
CA ASP A 38 11.19 4.87 -1.26
C ASP A 38 10.09 3.79 -1.23
N THR A 39 8.86 4.25 -1.08
CA THR A 39 7.70 3.41 -0.79
C THR A 39 7.11 2.86 -2.08
N ARG A 40 6.82 1.56 -2.11
CA ARG A 40 6.02 0.91 -3.15
C ARG A 40 4.66 0.54 -2.55
N PHE A 41 3.60 0.95 -3.21
CA PHE A 41 2.23 0.62 -2.82
C PHE A 41 1.73 -0.56 -3.67
N PHE A 42 1.02 -1.47 -3.04
CA PHE A 42 0.42 -2.63 -3.69
C PHE A 42 -1.06 -2.72 -3.34
N CYS A 43 -1.86 -3.22 -4.28
CA CYS A 43 -3.27 -3.57 -4.05
C CYS A 43 -3.47 -5.07 -4.25
N ILE A 44 -4.36 -5.66 -3.48
CA ILE A 44 -4.73 -7.07 -3.59
C ILE A 44 -6.21 -7.22 -3.22
N GLU A 45 -6.89 -8.14 -3.90
CA GLU A 45 -8.26 -8.51 -3.54
C GLU A 45 -8.26 -9.27 -2.22
N ALA A 46 -9.18 -8.93 -1.30
CA ALA A 46 -9.27 -9.58 0.01
C ALA A 46 -9.53 -11.10 -0.08
N SER A 47 -10.11 -11.57 -1.20
CA SER A 47 -10.31 -13.00 -1.46
C SER A 47 -9.01 -13.80 -1.65
N ALA A 48 -7.87 -13.13 -1.85
CA ALA A 48 -6.56 -13.76 -1.92
C ALA A 48 -5.96 -14.06 -0.54
N ILE A 49 -6.56 -13.54 0.55
CA ILE A 49 -6.09 -13.77 1.92
C ILE A 49 -6.49 -15.18 2.36
N VAL A 50 -5.48 -16.05 2.55
CA VAL A 50 -5.66 -17.46 2.94
C VAL A 50 -5.58 -17.71 4.45
N HIS A 51 -5.05 -16.75 5.20
CA HIS A 51 -4.90 -16.82 6.64
C HIS A 51 -5.07 -15.42 7.24
N ARG A 52 -5.82 -15.32 8.35
CA ARG A 52 -6.12 -14.07 9.06
C ARG A 52 -5.67 -14.21 10.51
N ILE A 53 -5.14 -13.12 11.05
CA ILE A 53 -4.77 -12.98 12.46
C ILE A 53 -5.73 -11.97 13.10
N ASP A 54 -6.15 -12.23 14.32
CA ASP A 54 -7.11 -11.37 15.03
C ASP A 54 -6.43 -10.24 15.82
N ASP A 55 -5.17 -10.46 16.25
CA ASP A 55 -4.41 -9.52 17.07
C ASP A 55 -3.09 -9.09 16.41
N SER A 56 -2.67 -7.86 16.71
CA SER A 56 -1.34 -7.34 16.35
C SER A 56 -0.29 -7.78 17.38
N ASP A 57 0.98 -7.72 17.02
CA ASP A 57 2.11 -7.98 17.93
C ASP A 57 2.39 -6.82 18.92
N GLY A 58 1.49 -5.84 19.00
CA GLY A 58 1.59 -4.67 19.85
C GLY A 58 2.25 -3.45 19.20
N GLU A 59 2.75 -3.55 17.95
CA GLU A 59 3.20 -2.37 17.20
C GLU A 59 2.02 -1.48 16.77
N LEU A 60 0.89 -2.11 16.43
CA LEU A 60 -0.34 -1.43 15.99
C LEU A 60 -1.34 -1.37 17.15
N VAL A 61 -1.77 -0.15 17.49
CA VAL A 61 -2.69 0.12 18.62
C VAL A 61 -4.13 -0.23 18.27
N GLU A 62 -4.58 0.10 17.06
CA GLU A 62 -5.94 -0.18 16.59
C GLU A 62 -5.94 -0.59 15.11
N LEU A 63 -6.80 -1.55 14.77
CA LEU A 63 -6.99 -2.06 13.41
C LEU A 63 -8.43 -1.83 12.96
N HIS A 64 -8.58 -1.25 11.76
CA HIS A 64 -9.88 -0.89 11.22
C HIS A 64 -10.01 -1.40 9.78
N TRP A 65 -11.17 -1.96 9.43
CA TRP A 65 -11.58 -2.18 8.05
C TRP A 65 -12.46 -1.00 7.62
N LEU A 66 -11.93 -0.16 6.74
CA LEU A 66 -12.55 1.10 6.35
C LEU A 66 -12.90 1.10 4.87
N SER A 67 -14.05 1.67 4.54
CA SER A 67 -14.30 2.19 3.20
C SER A 67 -13.37 3.36 2.88
N LEU A 68 -13.24 3.68 1.60
CA LEU A 68 -12.40 4.81 1.17
C LEU A 68 -12.91 6.15 1.72
N ASP A 69 -14.23 6.30 1.88
CA ASP A 69 -14.82 7.53 2.41
C ASP A 69 -14.59 7.66 3.92
N GLU A 70 -14.72 6.58 4.69
CA GLU A 70 -14.38 6.57 6.12
C GLU A 70 -12.90 6.88 6.33
N ALA A 71 -12.00 6.30 5.53
CA ALA A 71 -10.57 6.57 5.61
C ALA A 71 -10.22 8.04 5.34
N ARG A 72 -10.93 8.68 4.40
CA ARG A 72 -10.73 10.10 4.06
C ARG A 72 -11.17 11.04 5.17
N GLN A 73 -12.32 10.77 5.77
CA GLN A 73 -12.97 11.69 6.72
C GLN A 73 -12.56 11.45 8.17
N GLY A 74 -12.30 10.19 8.53
CA GLY A 74 -12.13 9.78 9.92
C GLY A 74 -10.71 9.86 10.47
N PHE A 75 -9.69 10.09 9.61
CA PHE A 75 -8.30 9.88 10.00
C PHE A 75 -7.34 11.00 9.56
N ASP A 76 -6.37 11.30 10.43
CA ASP A 76 -5.21 12.11 10.08
C ASP A 76 -4.15 11.28 9.34
N LEU A 77 -4.39 11.05 8.05
CA LEU A 77 -3.50 10.30 7.19
C LEU A 77 -2.34 11.17 6.68
N PRO A 78 -1.12 10.60 6.55
CA PRO A 78 -0.02 11.25 5.85
C PRO A 78 -0.45 11.69 4.44
N PRO A 79 0.04 12.83 3.93
CA PRO A 79 -0.41 13.37 2.64
C PRO A 79 -0.31 12.38 1.48
N ILE A 80 0.77 11.60 1.42
CA ILE A 80 0.94 10.60 0.37
C ILE A 80 -0.11 9.49 0.46
N THR A 81 -0.50 9.07 1.66
CA THR A 81 -1.54 8.05 1.84
C THR A 81 -2.88 8.52 1.30
N ARG A 82 -3.23 9.80 1.50
CA ARG A 82 -4.46 10.39 0.93
C ARG A 82 -4.45 10.35 -0.59
N VAL A 83 -3.34 10.76 -1.21
CA VAL A 83 -3.16 10.71 -2.68
C VAL A 83 -3.31 9.28 -3.22
N ILE A 84 -2.76 8.28 -2.52
CA ILE A 84 -2.90 6.87 -2.92
C ILE A 84 -4.35 6.39 -2.83
N LEU A 85 -5.11 6.79 -1.80
CA LEU A 85 -6.52 6.44 -1.65
C LEU A 85 -7.41 7.15 -2.69
N GLU A 86 -7.06 8.36 -3.10
CA GLU A 86 -7.72 9.07 -4.21
C GLU A 86 -7.49 8.35 -5.54
N ASP A 87 -6.25 8.07 -5.90
CA ASP A 87 -5.93 7.27 -7.10
C ASP A 87 -6.65 5.91 -7.08
N LEU A 88 -6.78 5.28 -5.90
CA LEU A 88 -7.41 3.98 -5.76
C LEU A 88 -8.92 4.06 -6.03
N ALA A 89 -9.59 5.08 -5.51
CA ALA A 89 -11.00 5.32 -5.78
C ALA A 89 -11.26 5.55 -7.27
N ASP A 90 -10.41 6.35 -7.92
CA ASP A 90 -10.51 6.62 -9.36
C ASP A 90 -10.41 5.31 -10.15
N ARG A 91 -9.42 4.46 -9.85
CA ARG A 91 -9.29 3.14 -10.51
C ARG A 91 -10.45 2.20 -10.24
N LEU A 92 -11.03 2.24 -9.05
CA LEU A 92 -12.19 1.43 -8.69
C LEU A 92 -13.45 1.89 -9.43
N SER A 93 -13.63 3.21 -9.60
CA SER A 93 -14.77 3.78 -10.34
C SER A 93 -14.78 3.36 -11.82
N ASP A 94 -13.59 3.13 -12.40
CA ASP A 94 -13.43 2.61 -13.76
C ASP A 94 -13.69 1.08 -13.88
N GLY A 95 -14.04 0.42 -12.78
CA GLY A 95 -14.33 -1.02 -12.71
C GLY A 95 -13.12 -1.93 -12.97
N ARG A 96 -11.90 -1.38 -12.89
CA ARG A 96 -10.69 -2.04 -13.41
C ARG A 96 -9.49 -1.86 -12.47
N LEU A 97 -9.48 -2.58 -11.35
CA LEU A 97 -8.21 -2.91 -10.68
C LEU A 97 -7.33 -3.86 -11.52
N ARG A 98 -7.93 -4.56 -12.50
CA ARG A 98 -7.34 -5.68 -13.25
C ARG A 98 -6.58 -5.29 -14.52
N GLN A 99 -6.54 -4.02 -14.93
CA GLN A 99 -5.80 -3.66 -16.15
C GLN A 99 -4.30 -3.57 -15.85
N ASP A 100 -3.55 -4.58 -16.31
CA ASP A 100 -2.09 -4.69 -16.18
C ASP A 100 -1.32 -3.63 -16.99
N ASP A 101 -2.01 -2.84 -17.84
CA ASP A 101 -1.41 -1.87 -18.76
C ASP A 101 -1.54 -0.39 -18.32
N ARG A 102 -2.06 -0.09 -17.12
CA ARG A 102 -2.13 1.30 -16.66
C ARG A 102 -0.74 1.78 -16.22
N PRO A 103 -0.31 2.99 -16.64
CA PRO A 103 0.94 3.58 -16.15
C PRO A 103 0.95 3.67 -14.62
N ILE A 104 2.08 3.32 -14.02
CA ILE A 104 2.22 3.28 -12.57
C ILE A 104 2.64 4.68 -12.10
N PRO A 105 1.80 5.39 -11.33
CA PRO A 105 2.14 6.72 -10.86
C PRO A 105 3.35 6.69 -9.93
N PHE A 106 4.26 7.64 -10.17
CA PHE A 106 5.47 7.86 -9.41
C PHE A 106 5.47 9.27 -8.81
N TYR A 107 5.35 9.31 -7.48
CA TYR A 107 5.32 10.52 -6.68
C TYR A 107 6.71 10.85 -6.14
N HIS A 108 7.24 12.02 -6.47
CA HIS A 108 8.54 12.46 -5.95
C HIS A 108 8.64 13.98 -5.89
N HIS A 109 9.73 14.46 -5.31
CA HIS A 109 10.06 15.89 -5.35
C HIS A 109 11.29 16.12 -6.20
N LYS A 110 11.18 17.04 -7.15
CA LYS A 110 12.29 17.51 -7.99
C LYS A 110 12.37 19.02 -7.91
N ASN A 111 13.52 19.55 -7.48
CA ASN A 111 13.75 20.98 -7.29
C ASN A 111 12.71 21.65 -6.38
N GLY A 112 12.35 20.98 -5.27
CA GLY A 112 11.36 21.47 -4.30
C GLY A 112 9.89 21.31 -4.73
N ILE A 113 9.63 20.83 -5.95
CA ILE A 113 8.29 20.70 -6.51
C ILE A 113 7.83 19.24 -6.41
N PHE A 114 6.64 19.02 -5.86
CA PHE A 114 5.96 17.73 -5.90
C PHE A 114 5.55 17.39 -7.33
N ARG A 115 5.87 16.17 -7.77
CA ARG A 115 5.58 15.68 -9.12
C ARG A 115 4.91 14.32 -9.09
N ARG A 116 4.05 14.11 -10.08
CA ARG A 116 3.45 12.82 -10.44
C ARG A 116 3.91 12.49 -11.87
N ASP A 117 4.89 11.62 -11.97
CA ASP A 117 5.34 11.02 -13.24
C ASP A 117 4.75 9.61 -13.36
N VAL A 118 5.12 8.87 -14.40
CA VAL A 118 4.78 7.46 -14.57
C VAL A 118 6.06 6.62 -14.72
N LEU A 119 6.05 5.39 -14.20
CA LEU A 119 7.14 4.42 -14.37
C LEU A 119 7.12 3.75 -15.75
#